data_AF-A0AAW8WR65-F1
#
_entry.id   AF-A0AAW8WR65-F1
#
_cell.length_a   1.000
_cell.length_b   1.000
_cell.length_c   1.000
_cell.angle_alpha   90.00
_cell.angle_beta   90.00
_cell.angle_gamma   90.00
#
_symmetry.space_group_name_H-M   'P 1'
#
loop_
_entity.id
_entity.type
_entity.pdbx_description
1 polymer ?
#
loop_
_entity_poly.entity_id
_entity_poly.type
_entity_poly.pdbx_seq_one_letter_code
_entity_poly.pdbx_strand_id
1 'polypeptide(L)'
;MNKKSKGKKLKAIIHRFRNSNSREMAHNKIYNHDADISFMSATYDDVKKLGVNHELNRIRRHVIESKLNKYQHPSSDHRQLKGYRETGKWLNWIGIVADISMPTSNSLDGKILIDKFCYENDIHQLKLLDYHVWLKINEIRYLLNSDQQTIAVGDTIRGISKVTQYSSKGLSNKYGLAATLLKGAGIYVSIPTKRRPTNSAAEQFIIDYDRQDDWVAKLSNSGVPKRTLLDYQKKRDINIFVARSKGHVSAKYQPSRYKHYFERLEPVPKQISQNEKKQREIPTQYFGIVDKFKVFQKKDGCHTVIQFAYITDEIKRIVSGNKCFEYDGEILALGSLKPKDVIGFKDNRDLIKSSGTLAPLTNVKLLTNHDSQPMPTDQNLISGWVIKNFGQQSNVHNQNDLVNKFDRWLKNQKKDNKMIDIGFSTAEIAEKTTVNREQVKRYLDQNKLQPLFSQGKTDYYSTEAMNKVIEHFKQVDDRIKSALQAIKSHKPRTEYPENRKKVQQMVHKDKVMDNDANETSDKSEKSNNQHTLKINTTYGRFTTSQFKDLHEAYNELQRAIHSGLLNYFIKAKDENDNEYLISIKNIVNMS
;
A
#
# COMPACT_ATOMS: atom_id res chain seq x y z
N MET A 1 50.57 66.93 12.73
CA MET A 1 49.68 65.90 13.35
C MET A 1 50.49 64.65 13.69
N ASN A 2 50.43 64.20 14.95
CA ASN A 2 51.49 63.43 15.62
C ASN A 2 51.33 61.89 15.49
N LYS A 3 52.39 61.18 15.05
CA LYS A 3 52.46 59.70 14.87
C LYS A 3 52.04 58.88 16.10
N LYS A 4 52.19 59.44 17.31
CA LYS A 4 51.77 58.81 18.58
C LYS A 4 50.25 58.60 18.73
N SER A 5 49.41 59.38 18.04
CA SER A 5 47.93 59.22 18.16
C SER A 5 47.37 58.08 17.31
N LYS A 6 48.02 57.73 16.19
CA LYS A 6 47.63 56.59 15.33
C LYS A 6 47.90 55.24 16.00
N GLY A 7 49.03 55.10 16.70
CA GLY A 7 49.37 53.88 17.44
C GLY A 7 48.43 53.56 18.60
N LYS A 8 47.94 54.59 19.32
CA LYS A 8 46.95 54.42 20.40
C LYS A 8 45.56 54.04 19.87
N LYS A 9 45.12 54.60 18.72
CA LYS A 9 43.86 54.21 18.05
C LYS A 9 43.91 52.76 17.53
N LEU A 10 45.02 52.33 16.93
CA LEU A 10 45.16 50.97 16.43
C LEU A 10 45.23 49.94 17.57
N LYS A 11 45.95 50.24 18.68
CA LYS A 11 45.91 49.39 19.88
C LYS A 11 44.51 49.32 20.52
N ALA A 12 43.75 50.42 20.55
CA ALA A 12 42.38 50.40 21.06
C ALA A 12 41.41 49.60 20.16
N ILE A 13 41.60 49.60 18.85
CA ILE A 13 40.84 48.77 17.90
C ILE A 13 41.20 47.29 18.07
N ILE A 14 42.49 46.96 18.18
CA ILE A 14 42.95 45.58 18.41
C ILE A 14 42.51 45.05 19.78
N HIS A 15 42.49 45.89 20.82
CA HIS A 15 42.01 45.51 22.16
C HIS A 15 40.48 45.37 22.21
N ARG A 16 39.73 46.12 21.40
CA ARG A 16 38.29 45.90 21.19
C ARG A 16 38.02 44.58 20.46
N PHE A 17 38.83 44.23 19.45
CA PHE A 17 38.72 42.95 18.75
C PHE A 17 39.17 41.75 19.60
N ARG A 18 40.12 41.92 20.52
CA ARG A 18 40.52 40.86 21.46
C ARG A 18 39.55 40.66 22.62
N ASN A 19 38.93 41.73 23.14
CA ASN A 19 37.94 41.62 24.22
C ASN A 19 36.51 41.28 23.72
N SER A 20 36.21 41.37 22.42
CA SER A 20 34.97 40.82 21.85
C SER A 20 35.00 39.30 21.65
N ASN A 21 36.16 38.65 21.80
CA ASN A 21 36.31 37.20 21.77
C ASN A 21 36.14 36.53 23.14
N SER A 22 35.79 37.28 24.19
CA SER A 22 35.55 36.75 25.54
C SER A 22 34.14 37.09 26.05
N ARG A 23 33.12 36.96 25.19
CA ARG A 23 31.72 36.88 25.63
C ARG A 23 31.19 35.50 25.31
N GLU A 24 30.94 34.77 26.40
CA GLU A 24 30.05 33.62 26.51
C GLU A 24 30.33 32.47 25.53
N MET A 25 30.99 31.44 26.05
CA MET A 25 30.67 30.06 25.68
C MET A 25 29.22 29.76 26.09
N ALA A 26 28.27 30.44 25.45
CA ALA A 26 26.90 29.98 25.39
C ALA A 26 26.94 28.67 24.61
N HIS A 27 26.39 27.61 25.19
CA HIS A 27 26.16 26.32 24.56
C HIS A 27 26.04 26.46 23.04
N ASN A 28 26.97 25.85 22.29
CA ASN A 28 26.91 25.75 20.84
C ASN A 28 25.63 24.98 20.45
N LYS A 29 24.49 25.68 20.46
CA LYS A 29 23.35 25.32 19.63
C LYS A 29 23.89 25.45 18.21
N ILE A 30 24.08 24.31 17.56
CA ILE A 30 24.36 24.24 16.13
C ILE A 30 23.19 24.95 15.45
N TYR A 31 23.36 26.24 15.15
CA TYR A 31 22.36 27.02 14.43
C TYR A 31 22.35 26.50 13.01
N ASN A 32 21.24 25.91 12.60
CA ASN A 32 21.06 25.50 11.22
C ASN A 32 20.84 26.77 10.36
N HIS A 33 21.93 27.35 9.85
CA HIS A 33 21.91 28.52 8.96
C HIS A 33 21.08 28.29 7.68
N ASP A 34 20.76 27.03 7.36
CA ASP A 34 20.02 26.64 6.15
C ASP A 34 18.50 26.77 6.32
N ALA A 35 18.00 26.72 7.56
CA ALA A 35 16.58 26.90 7.86
C ALA A 35 16.14 28.38 7.77
N ASP A 36 17.09 29.31 7.77
CA ASP A 36 16.81 30.74 7.75
C ASP A 36 16.61 31.23 6.31
N ILE A 37 15.34 31.35 5.92
CA ILE A 37 14.87 31.94 4.67
C ILE A 37 14.57 33.44 4.80
N SER A 38 14.87 34.06 5.96
CA SER A 38 14.67 35.49 6.13
C SER A 38 15.70 36.28 5.31
N PHE A 39 15.20 37.28 4.58
CA PHE A 39 16.03 38.25 3.89
C PHE A 39 16.35 39.40 4.85
N MET A 40 17.59 39.87 4.82
CA MET A 40 17.96 41.03 5.61
C MET A 40 17.32 42.29 5.03
N SER A 41 16.87 43.17 5.92
CA SER A 41 16.33 44.48 5.57
C SER A 41 17.13 45.59 6.24
N ALA A 42 17.18 46.74 5.57
CA ALA A 42 17.61 47.97 6.22
C ALA A 42 16.45 48.55 7.03
N THR A 43 16.73 49.14 8.19
CA THR A 43 15.70 49.89 8.92
C THR A 43 15.55 51.29 8.31
N TYR A 44 14.34 51.85 8.39
CA TYR A 44 14.10 53.23 7.96
C TYR A 44 15.04 54.24 8.64
N ASP A 45 15.35 54.05 9.92
CA ASP A 45 16.23 54.93 10.67
C ASP A 45 17.69 54.84 10.21
N ASP A 46 18.17 53.65 9.86
CA ASP A 46 19.52 53.46 9.32
C ASP A 46 19.67 54.14 7.96
N VAL A 47 18.67 53.96 7.10
CA VAL A 47 18.59 54.62 5.78
C VAL A 47 18.61 56.14 5.91
N LYS A 48 17.89 56.70 6.89
CA LYS A 48 17.85 58.15 7.15
C LYS A 48 19.20 58.70 7.64
N LYS A 49 19.92 57.94 8.47
CA LYS A 49 21.19 58.38 9.08
C LYS A 49 22.38 58.30 8.12
N LEU A 50 22.45 57.24 7.33
CA LEU A 50 23.64 56.91 6.53
C LEU A 50 23.46 57.20 5.04
N GLY A 51 22.24 57.47 4.60
CA GLY A 51 21.87 57.56 3.20
C GLY A 51 21.50 56.20 2.63
N VAL A 52 20.47 56.18 1.77
CA VAL A 52 19.87 54.97 1.20
C VAL A 52 20.93 54.04 0.60
N ASN A 53 21.69 54.51 -0.39
CA ASN A 53 22.63 53.64 -1.12
C ASN A 53 23.74 53.08 -0.22
N HIS A 54 24.26 53.87 0.71
CA HIS A 54 25.30 53.40 1.63
C HIS A 54 24.78 52.25 2.50
N GLU A 55 23.59 52.43 3.08
CA GLU A 55 23.01 51.45 3.98
C GLU A 55 22.60 50.16 3.24
N LEU A 56 21.98 50.27 2.06
CA LEU A 56 21.63 49.10 1.26
C LEU A 56 22.89 48.31 0.85
N ASN A 57 23.98 48.98 0.47
CA ASN A 57 25.26 48.31 0.18
C ASN A 57 25.91 47.69 1.43
N ARG A 58 25.71 48.26 2.62
CA ARG A 58 26.17 47.67 3.88
C ARG A 58 25.43 46.37 4.17
N ILE A 59 24.10 46.39 4.10
CA ILE A 59 23.25 45.21 4.30
C ILE A 59 23.57 44.13 3.25
N ARG A 60 23.66 44.49 1.97
CA ARG A 60 24.04 43.55 0.89
C ARG A 60 25.35 42.83 1.20
N ARG A 61 26.40 43.56 1.59
CA ARG A 61 27.70 42.96 1.94
C ARG A 61 27.59 42.04 3.15
N HIS A 62 26.79 42.42 4.14
CA HIS A 62 26.54 41.56 5.30
C HIS A 62 25.79 40.28 4.94
N VAL A 63 24.86 40.32 3.98
CA VAL A 63 24.19 39.11 3.43
C VAL A 63 25.22 38.13 2.85
N ILE A 64 26.25 38.62 2.16
CA ILE A 64 27.32 37.76 1.61
C ILE A 64 28.04 37.00 2.73
N GLU A 65 28.36 37.68 3.83
CA GLU A 65 29.10 37.11 4.96
C GLU A 65 28.24 36.18 5.84
N SER A 66 26.96 36.47 5.98
CA SER A 66 26.09 35.86 6.99
C SER A 66 25.01 34.92 6.46
N LYS A 67 24.61 35.07 5.19
CA LYS A 67 23.45 34.38 4.60
C LYS A 67 23.77 33.51 3.40
N LEU A 68 24.81 33.81 2.62
CA LEU A 68 25.21 32.92 1.53
C LEU A 68 25.77 31.63 2.12
N ASN A 69 25.44 30.48 1.50
CA ASN A 69 25.76 29.17 2.08
C ASN A 69 27.25 29.07 2.41
N LYS A 70 27.53 28.81 3.68
CA LYS A 70 28.88 28.58 4.19
C LYS A 70 29.38 27.18 3.84
N TYR A 71 28.48 26.23 3.57
CA TYR A 71 28.80 24.82 3.33
C TYR A 71 28.31 24.32 1.97
N GLN A 72 28.98 23.29 1.41
CA GLN A 72 28.58 22.67 0.14
C GLN A 72 27.34 21.79 0.27
N HIS A 73 26.22 22.10 -0.39
CA HIS A 73 25.05 21.21 -0.39
C HIS A 73 25.18 20.12 -1.48
N PRO A 74 25.29 18.82 -1.11
CA PRO A 74 25.53 17.74 -2.06
C PRO A 74 24.32 17.42 -2.97
N SER A 75 23.13 17.98 -2.68
CA SER A 75 21.90 17.62 -3.38
C SER A 75 20.91 18.78 -3.54
N SER A 76 21.24 19.72 -4.43
CA SER A 76 20.20 20.42 -5.19
C SER A 76 19.62 19.46 -6.22
N ASP A 77 18.66 18.64 -5.80
CA ASP A 77 18.06 17.63 -6.67
C ASP A 77 17.05 18.22 -7.68
N HIS A 78 16.71 19.52 -7.53
CA HIS A 78 15.77 20.29 -8.35
C HIS A 78 14.38 19.64 -8.50
N ARG A 79 14.06 18.61 -7.72
CA ARG A 79 12.84 17.81 -7.91
C ARG A 79 11.59 18.63 -7.62
N GLN A 80 11.68 19.62 -6.75
CA GLN A 80 10.54 20.50 -6.43
C GLN A 80 10.11 21.37 -7.61
N LEU A 81 10.97 21.56 -8.61
CA LEU A 81 10.65 22.33 -9.82
C LEU A 81 9.93 21.49 -10.89
N LYS A 82 9.95 20.15 -10.78
CA LYS A 82 9.33 19.22 -11.74
C LYS A 82 7.85 19.55 -11.99
N GLY A 83 7.07 19.83 -10.94
CA GLY A 83 5.65 20.14 -11.07
C GLY A 83 5.37 21.36 -11.93
N TYR A 84 6.18 22.42 -11.82
CA TYR A 84 6.06 23.63 -12.64
C TYR A 84 6.44 23.36 -14.11
N ARG A 85 7.37 22.43 -14.36
CA ARG A 85 7.69 21.98 -15.72
C ARG A 85 6.52 21.23 -16.35
N GLU A 86 5.96 20.24 -15.64
CA GLU A 86 4.90 19.37 -16.16
C GLU A 86 3.58 20.10 -16.37
N THR A 87 3.24 21.02 -15.46
CA THR A 87 2.02 21.83 -15.58
C THR A 87 2.17 23.01 -16.55
N GLY A 88 3.41 23.37 -16.90
CA GLY A 88 3.70 24.58 -17.66
C GLY A 88 3.32 25.87 -16.93
N LYS A 89 3.03 25.84 -15.62
CA LYS A 89 2.68 27.03 -14.85
C LYS A 89 3.90 27.94 -14.66
N TRP A 90 3.63 29.23 -14.53
CA TRP A 90 4.64 30.21 -14.14
C TRP A 90 4.91 30.10 -12.64
N LEU A 91 6.19 30.09 -12.27
CA LEU A 91 6.67 30.06 -10.90
C LEU A 91 7.04 31.48 -10.47
N ASN A 92 6.37 32.03 -9.46
CA ASN A 92 6.83 33.23 -8.77
C ASN A 92 7.87 32.87 -7.70
N TRP A 93 9.01 33.53 -7.69
CA TRP A 93 10.13 33.15 -6.85
C TRP A 93 10.97 34.33 -6.35
N ILE A 94 11.73 34.05 -5.29
CA ILE A 94 12.70 34.95 -4.67
C ILE A 94 13.92 34.16 -4.20
N GLY A 95 15.09 34.78 -4.15
CA GLY A 95 16.30 34.19 -3.59
C GLY A 95 17.41 35.22 -3.45
N ILE A 96 18.63 34.77 -3.18
CA ILE A 96 19.81 35.62 -3.00
C ILE A 96 20.77 35.38 -4.16
N VAL A 97 21.33 36.45 -4.75
CA VAL A 97 22.37 36.33 -5.78
C VAL A 97 23.66 35.86 -5.12
N ALA A 98 24.04 34.61 -5.36
CA ALA A 98 25.25 34.02 -4.79
C ALA A 98 26.47 34.18 -5.70
N ASP A 99 26.29 34.14 -7.01
CA ASP A 99 27.37 34.36 -7.97
C ASP A 99 26.80 34.80 -9.32
N ILE A 100 27.64 35.40 -10.15
CA ILE A 100 27.30 35.74 -11.52
C ILE A 100 28.46 35.31 -12.42
N SER A 101 28.24 34.29 -13.24
CA SER A 101 29.23 33.84 -14.22
C SER A 101 29.28 34.78 -15.41
N MET A 102 30.48 35.18 -15.81
CA MET A 102 30.70 36.01 -16.99
C MET A 102 30.55 35.19 -18.29
N PRO A 103 30.23 35.83 -19.42
CA PRO A 103 30.37 35.21 -20.73
C PRO A 103 31.81 34.71 -20.98
N THR A 104 31.93 33.60 -21.69
CA THR A 104 33.21 33.00 -22.12
C THR A 104 33.16 32.68 -23.61
N SER A 105 34.29 32.33 -24.22
CA SER A 105 34.34 31.87 -25.62
C SER A 105 33.39 30.70 -25.90
N ASN A 106 33.13 29.85 -24.90
CA ASN A 106 32.26 28.67 -25.00
C ASN A 106 30.81 28.93 -24.53
N SER A 107 30.54 30.08 -23.92
CA SER A 107 29.20 30.47 -23.42
C SER A 107 29.02 31.97 -23.57
N LEU A 108 28.35 32.38 -24.65
CA LEU A 108 28.17 33.79 -25.02
C LEU A 108 27.32 34.58 -24.02
N ASP A 109 26.64 33.91 -23.09
CA ASP A 109 25.79 34.53 -22.07
C ASP A 109 26.25 34.15 -20.66
N GLY A 110 26.17 35.13 -19.76
CA GLY A 110 26.36 34.94 -18.33
C GLY A 110 25.18 34.25 -17.66
N LYS A 111 25.38 33.84 -16.41
CA LYS A 111 24.38 33.15 -15.59
C LYS A 111 24.42 33.66 -14.17
N ILE A 112 23.27 33.78 -13.54
CA ILE A 112 23.11 34.18 -12.14
C ILE A 112 22.89 32.90 -11.33
N LEU A 113 23.74 32.66 -10.34
CA LEU A 113 23.51 31.63 -9.33
C LEU A 113 22.64 32.22 -8.23
N ILE A 114 21.48 31.62 -8.02
CA ILE A 114 20.54 32.01 -6.98
C ILE A 114 20.62 30.98 -5.86
N ASP A 115 20.84 31.48 -4.66
CA ASP A 115 20.87 30.73 -3.42
C ASP A 115 19.59 30.94 -2.60
N LYS A 116 19.24 29.96 -1.74
CA LYS A 116 17.99 29.93 -0.96
C LYS A 116 16.76 30.21 -1.84
N PHE A 117 16.68 29.51 -2.97
CA PHE A 117 15.64 29.72 -3.98
C PHE A 117 14.27 29.30 -3.44
N CYS A 118 13.39 30.28 -3.26
CA CYS A 118 12.08 30.13 -2.64
C CYS A 118 10.95 30.40 -3.63
N TYR A 119 9.84 29.68 -3.48
CA TYR A 119 8.54 30.09 -3.98
C TYR A 119 8.04 31.28 -3.14
N GLU A 120 7.47 32.28 -3.82
CA GLU A 120 6.80 33.41 -3.19
C GLU A 120 5.32 33.41 -3.58
N ASN A 121 4.42 33.27 -2.59
CA ASN A 121 2.99 33.37 -2.81
C ASN A 121 2.48 34.83 -2.76
N ASP A 122 1.18 35.02 -3.01
CA ASP A 122 0.57 36.36 -3.12
C ASP A 122 0.55 37.14 -1.79
N ILE A 123 0.74 36.46 -0.65
CA ILE A 123 0.83 37.05 0.69
C ILE A 123 2.28 37.10 1.21
N HIS A 124 3.27 36.96 0.31
CA HIS A 124 4.72 36.99 0.59
C HIS A 124 5.22 35.91 1.57
N GLN A 125 4.48 34.81 1.76
CA GLN A 125 5.02 33.65 2.44
C GLN A 125 6.00 32.93 1.54
N LEU A 126 7.15 32.58 2.14
CA LEU A 126 8.29 32.02 1.45
C LEU A 126 8.39 30.52 1.70
N LYS A 127 8.67 29.77 0.64
CA LYS A 127 8.96 28.33 0.75
C LYS A 127 10.20 27.96 -0.03
N LEU A 128 11.23 27.48 0.68
CA LEU A 128 12.46 26.97 0.07
C LEU A 128 12.17 25.80 -0.88
N LEU A 129 12.40 26.05 -2.17
CA LEU A 129 12.27 25.07 -3.26
C LEU A 129 13.60 24.38 -3.55
N ASP A 130 14.70 25.13 -3.50
CA ASP A 130 16.04 24.62 -3.78
C ASP A 130 17.10 25.48 -3.09
N TYR A 131 18.26 24.89 -2.83
CA TYR A 131 19.43 25.63 -2.38
C TYR A 131 20.06 26.40 -3.53
N HIS A 132 20.21 25.79 -4.71
CA HIS A 132 20.95 26.41 -5.81
C HIS A 132 20.20 26.29 -7.12
N VAL A 133 19.98 27.42 -7.79
CA VAL A 133 19.38 27.46 -9.12
C VAL A 133 20.14 28.44 -10.01
N TRP A 134 20.50 27.98 -11.20
CA TRP A 134 21.09 28.84 -12.23
C TRP A 134 20.01 29.47 -13.10
N LEU A 135 20.06 30.79 -13.25
CA LEU A 135 19.30 31.57 -14.21
C LEU A 135 20.23 32.06 -15.32
N LYS A 136 20.02 31.60 -16.56
CA LYS A 136 20.77 32.15 -17.70
C LYS A 136 20.23 33.54 -18.05
N ILE A 137 21.12 34.49 -18.35
CA ILE A 137 20.70 35.87 -18.63
C ILE A 137 19.87 35.96 -19.93
N ASN A 138 20.18 35.14 -20.94
CA ASN A 138 19.39 35.06 -22.16
C ASN A 138 17.99 34.44 -21.98
N GLU A 139 17.70 33.84 -20.83
CA GLU A 139 16.37 33.40 -20.45
C GLU A 139 15.58 34.51 -19.73
N ILE A 140 16.21 35.64 -19.38
CA ILE A 140 15.53 36.83 -18.87
C ILE A 140 14.94 37.59 -20.06
N ARG A 141 13.62 37.50 -20.20
CA ARG A 141 12.86 38.00 -21.35
C ARG A 141 12.43 39.45 -21.19
N TYR A 142 12.23 39.89 -19.95
CA TYR A 142 11.72 41.23 -19.66
C TYR A 142 12.00 41.64 -18.21
N LEU A 143 12.27 42.92 -17.99
CA LEU A 143 12.32 43.56 -16.68
C LEU A 143 10.95 44.21 -16.40
N LEU A 144 10.23 43.73 -15.38
CA LEU A 144 8.83 44.10 -15.12
C LEU A 144 8.66 45.48 -14.49
N ASN A 145 9.53 45.84 -13.55
CA ASN A 145 9.37 47.02 -12.70
C ASN A 145 10.37 48.14 -13.01
N SER A 146 11.23 47.95 -14.01
CA SER A 146 12.24 48.93 -14.43
C SER A 146 12.70 48.64 -15.86
N ASP A 147 13.20 49.64 -16.57
CA ASP A 147 13.83 49.47 -17.89
C ASP A 147 15.32 49.10 -17.81
N GLN A 148 15.93 49.32 -16.64
CA GLN A 148 17.30 48.91 -16.33
C GLN A 148 17.37 48.22 -14.97
N GLN A 149 18.32 47.30 -14.81
CA GLN A 149 18.55 46.64 -13.53
C GLN A 149 20.03 46.31 -13.40
N THR A 150 20.67 46.87 -12.39
CA THR A 150 21.99 46.43 -11.93
C THR A 150 21.84 45.33 -10.89
N ILE A 151 22.72 44.33 -10.92
CA ILE A 151 22.67 43.16 -10.04
C ILE A 151 24.08 42.94 -9.49
N ALA A 152 24.18 42.80 -8.17
CA ALA A 152 25.41 42.47 -7.45
C ALA A 152 25.24 41.16 -6.65
N VAL A 153 26.36 40.54 -6.30
CA VAL A 153 26.38 39.43 -5.33
C VAL A 153 25.85 39.93 -3.98
N GLY A 154 25.01 39.13 -3.32
CA GLY A 154 24.33 39.44 -2.07
C GLY A 154 22.97 40.13 -2.22
N ASP A 155 22.58 40.55 -3.43
CA ASP A 155 21.24 41.11 -3.64
C ASP A 155 20.17 40.05 -3.43
N THR A 156 19.02 40.47 -2.90
CA THR A 156 17.80 39.68 -3.04
C THR A 156 17.28 39.86 -4.47
N ILE A 157 16.88 38.78 -5.12
CA ILE A 157 16.43 38.78 -6.52
C ILE A 157 15.08 38.08 -6.64
N ARG A 158 14.17 38.67 -7.42
CA ARG A 158 12.78 38.21 -7.58
C ARG A 158 12.40 38.08 -9.05
N GLY A 159 11.59 37.08 -9.38
CA GLY A 159 11.13 36.88 -10.74
C GLY A 159 9.95 35.93 -10.90
N ILE A 160 9.47 35.85 -12.13
CA ILE A 160 8.43 34.90 -12.55
C ILE A 160 9.02 34.09 -13.71
N SER A 161 9.12 32.77 -13.58
CA SER A 161 9.78 31.93 -14.59
C SER A 161 8.95 30.73 -15.01
N LYS A 162 9.10 30.33 -16.27
CA LYS A 162 8.86 28.94 -16.66
C LYS A 162 10.00 28.07 -16.17
N VAL A 163 9.72 26.79 -15.94
CA VAL A 163 10.75 25.79 -15.65
C VAL A 163 11.03 24.96 -16.90
N THR A 164 12.31 24.70 -17.16
CA THR A 164 12.76 23.75 -18.20
C THR A 164 13.53 22.60 -17.56
N GLN A 165 13.54 21.47 -18.25
CA GLN A 165 14.44 20.37 -17.95
C GLN A 165 15.74 20.56 -18.73
N TYR A 166 16.86 20.22 -18.12
CA TYR A 166 18.14 20.05 -18.80
C TYR A 166 18.76 18.73 -18.37
N SER A 167 19.28 17.97 -19.34
CA SER A 167 19.97 16.71 -19.06
C SER A 167 21.40 16.99 -18.65
N SER A 168 21.85 16.32 -17.59
CA SER A 168 23.28 16.12 -17.32
C SER A 168 23.62 14.70 -17.77
N LYS A 169 24.74 14.52 -18.47
CA LYS A 169 25.18 13.19 -18.95
C LYS A 169 25.21 12.21 -17.77
N GLY A 170 24.34 11.20 -17.80
CA GLY A 170 24.37 10.06 -16.87
C GLY A 170 23.63 10.21 -15.53
N LEU A 171 22.92 11.30 -15.25
CA LEU A 171 22.16 11.48 -14.00
C LEU A 171 20.72 11.96 -14.25
N SER A 172 19.84 11.68 -13.29
CA SER A 172 18.41 12.05 -13.26
C SER A 172 18.12 13.44 -13.83
N ASN A 173 16.99 13.58 -14.52
CA ASN A 173 16.48 14.85 -15.05
C ASN A 173 16.64 16.00 -14.04
N LYS A 174 17.43 17.02 -14.39
CA LYS A 174 17.58 18.25 -13.62
C LYS A 174 16.66 19.34 -14.19
N TYR A 175 16.19 20.22 -13.32
CA TYR A 175 15.29 21.31 -13.67
C TYR A 175 15.95 22.65 -13.38
N GLY A 176 15.64 23.65 -14.21
CA GLY A 176 16.18 25.01 -14.08
C GLY A 176 15.21 26.05 -14.63
N LEU A 177 15.57 27.32 -14.49
CA LEU A 177 14.75 28.42 -14.95
C LEU A 177 14.91 28.61 -16.46
N ALA A 178 13.77 28.83 -17.12
CA ALA A 178 13.67 29.17 -18.54
C ALA A 178 13.16 30.61 -18.66
N ALA A 179 12.36 30.90 -19.70
CA ALA A 179 11.73 32.22 -19.91
C ALA A 179 11.31 32.87 -18.58
N THR A 180 11.96 33.98 -18.25
CA THR A 180 11.90 34.65 -16.94
C THR A 180 11.55 36.11 -17.13
N LEU A 181 10.59 36.59 -16.37
CA LEU A 181 10.29 38.01 -16.19
C LEU A 181 10.88 38.42 -14.84
N LEU A 182 11.87 39.31 -14.86
CA LEU A 182 12.55 39.72 -13.64
C LEU A 182 11.76 40.85 -12.97
N LYS A 183 11.34 40.66 -11.73
CA LYS A 183 10.67 41.69 -10.92
C LYS A 183 11.68 42.70 -10.38
N GLY A 184 12.92 42.26 -10.15
CA GLY A 184 14.04 43.12 -9.82
C GLY A 184 15.03 42.47 -8.87
N ALA A 185 16.15 43.14 -8.66
CA ALA A 185 17.17 42.80 -7.66
C ALA A 185 17.44 44.01 -6.75
N GLY A 186 17.54 43.76 -5.45
CA GLY A 186 17.44 44.81 -4.46
C GLY A 186 17.60 44.34 -3.02
N ILE A 187 17.24 45.23 -2.10
CA ILE A 187 17.26 45.02 -0.64
C ILE A 187 15.93 45.53 -0.06
N TYR A 188 15.42 44.86 0.96
CA TYR A 188 14.22 45.31 1.68
C TYR A 188 14.53 46.46 2.63
N VAL A 189 13.58 47.38 2.79
CA VAL A 189 13.59 48.44 3.79
C VAL A 189 12.36 48.29 4.68
N SER A 190 12.56 48.09 5.97
CA SER A 190 11.49 48.00 6.95
C SER A 190 11.09 49.40 7.42
N ILE A 191 9.85 49.79 7.10
CA ILE A 191 9.26 51.09 7.41
C ILE A 191 8.31 50.93 8.62
N PRO A 192 8.51 51.67 9.72
CA PRO A 192 7.60 51.66 10.85
C PRO A 192 6.18 52.06 10.42
N THR A 193 5.17 51.26 10.76
CA THR A 193 3.77 51.62 10.48
C THR A 193 3.12 52.21 11.73
N LYS A 194 2.47 53.38 11.59
CA LYS A 194 1.76 54.05 12.71
C LYS A 194 0.43 53.37 13.10
N ARG A 195 0.00 52.32 12.39
CA ARG A 195 -1.40 51.82 12.39
C ARG A 195 -1.60 50.39 12.91
N ARG A 196 -0.57 49.72 13.42
CA ARG A 196 -0.64 48.34 13.90
C ARG A 196 0.20 48.18 15.18
N PRO A 197 -0.04 47.14 16.03
CA PRO A 197 0.64 46.99 17.31
C PRO A 197 2.16 47.06 17.18
N THR A 198 2.82 47.46 18.27
CA THR A 198 4.19 48.01 18.41
C THR A 198 5.37 47.27 17.76
N ASN A 199 5.16 46.21 16.97
CA ASN A 199 6.19 45.41 16.31
C ASN A 199 5.93 45.16 14.80
N SER A 200 4.97 45.83 14.15
CA SER A 200 4.74 45.63 12.70
C SER A 200 5.36 46.71 11.82
N ALA A 201 6.37 46.35 11.04
CA ALA A 201 6.92 47.16 9.97
C ALA A 201 6.33 46.74 8.61
N ALA A 202 6.09 47.70 7.71
CA ALA A 202 5.83 47.42 6.31
C ALA A 202 7.17 47.31 5.59
N GLU A 203 7.36 46.28 4.76
CA GLU A 203 8.59 46.12 4.00
C GLU A 203 8.43 46.67 2.58
N GLN A 204 9.33 47.57 2.19
CA GLN A 204 9.45 48.06 0.83
C GLN A 204 10.66 47.43 0.16
N PHE A 205 10.48 46.84 -1.03
CA PHE A 205 11.59 46.29 -1.80
C PHE A 205 12.20 47.36 -2.69
N ILE A 206 13.40 47.84 -2.33
CA ILE A 206 14.11 48.86 -3.10
C ILE A 206 14.95 48.16 -4.17
N ILE A 207 14.48 48.26 -5.42
CA ILE A 207 15.16 47.75 -6.61
C ILE A 207 16.09 48.79 -7.20
N ASP A 208 17.14 48.32 -7.88
CA ASP A 208 18.07 49.12 -8.70
C ASP A 208 18.70 50.34 -7.98
N TYR A 209 18.95 50.23 -6.67
CA TYR A 209 19.75 51.21 -5.94
C TYR A 209 21.20 51.26 -6.43
N ASP A 210 21.91 52.35 -6.18
CA ASP A 210 23.29 52.51 -6.65
C ASP A 210 24.24 51.58 -5.89
N ARG A 211 24.79 50.59 -6.61
CA ARG A 211 25.75 49.60 -6.11
C ARG A 211 27.20 50.07 -6.24
N GLN A 212 27.42 51.30 -6.68
CA GLN A 212 28.75 51.84 -6.98
C GLN A 212 29.50 50.88 -7.91
N ASP A 213 30.73 50.50 -7.57
CA ASP A 213 31.52 49.59 -8.40
C ASP A 213 31.27 48.10 -8.11
N ASP A 214 30.27 47.75 -7.29
CA ASP A 214 30.02 46.35 -6.89
C ASP A 214 28.97 45.62 -7.76
N TRP A 215 28.36 46.31 -8.73
CA TRP A 215 27.49 45.62 -9.70
C TRP A 215 28.30 44.59 -10.51
N VAL A 216 27.65 43.57 -11.04
CA VAL A 216 28.34 42.54 -11.85
C VAL A 216 27.61 42.36 -13.18
N ALA A 217 26.28 42.43 -13.17
CA ALA A 217 25.46 42.48 -14.37
C ALA A 217 24.61 43.75 -14.40
N LYS A 218 24.54 44.40 -15.56
CA LYS A 218 23.61 45.49 -15.86
C LYS A 218 22.72 45.07 -17.02
N LEU A 219 21.43 44.92 -16.75
CA LEU A 219 20.42 44.47 -17.70
C LEU A 219 19.60 45.67 -18.19
N SER A 220 19.12 45.60 -19.43
CA SER A 220 18.16 46.57 -19.96
C SER A 220 17.17 45.96 -20.95
N ASN A 221 15.96 46.52 -21.00
CA ASN A 221 14.90 46.11 -21.92
C ASN A 221 15.19 46.44 -23.40
N SER A 222 16.31 47.09 -23.72
CA SER A 222 16.67 47.48 -25.10
C SER A 222 16.86 46.29 -26.07
N GLY A 223 17.17 45.10 -25.55
CA GLY A 223 17.24 43.87 -26.35
C GLY A 223 15.86 43.23 -26.64
N VAL A 224 14.79 43.74 -26.03
CA VAL A 224 13.44 43.19 -26.18
C VAL A 224 12.76 43.83 -27.40
N PRO A 225 12.21 43.04 -28.34
CA PRO A 225 11.60 43.58 -29.55
C PRO A 225 10.40 44.47 -29.22
N LYS A 226 10.34 45.66 -29.83
CA LYS A 226 9.26 46.65 -29.62
C LYS A 226 7.86 46.03 -29.77
N ARG A 227 7.67 45.14 -30.74
CA ARG A 227 6.39 44.44 -30.97
C ARG A 227 5.98 43.56 -29.79
N THR A 228 6.94 42.84 -29.18
CA THR A 228 6.68 42.01 -27.99
C THR A 228 6.21 42.87 -26.81
N LEU A 229 6.83 44.04 -26.62
CA LEU A 229 6.44 44.99 -25.58
C LEU A 229 5.02 45.55 -25.82
N LEU A 230 4.72 45.96 -27.05
CA LEU A 230 3.38 46.43 -27.45
C LEU A 230 2.31 45.35 -27.25
N ASP A 231 2.60 44.11 -27.66
CA ASP A 231 1.69 42.99 -27.48
C ASP A 231 1.42 42.71 -25.99
N TYR A 232 2.46 42.77 -25.15
CA TYR A 232 2.32 42.62 -23.70
C TYR A 232 1.52 43.77 -23.07
N GLN A 233 1.77 45.02 -23.46
CA GLN A 233 1.03 46.18 -22.97
C GLN A 233 -0.46 46.09 -23.31
N LYS A 234 -0.79 45.60 -24.52
CA LYS A 234 -2.18 45.44 -25.00
C LYS A 234 -2.90 44.27 -24.33
N LYS A 235 -2.26 43.09 -24.27
CA LYS A 235 -2.92 41.83 -23.86
C LYS A 235 -2.74 41.51 -22.38
N ARG A 236 -1.72 42.08 -21.73
CA ARG A 236 -1.28 41.77 -20.36
C ARG A 236 -0.99 40.27 -20.12
N ASP A 237 -0.69 39.52 -21.19
CA ASP A 237 -0.38 38.09 -21.14
C ASP A 237 1.13 37.84 -21.11
N ILE A 238 1.63 37.30 -20.00
CA ILE A 238 3.04 36.97 -19.82
C ILE A 238 3.54 35.85 -20.76
N ASN A 239 2.65 35.03 -21.34
CA ASN A 239 3.04 33.96 -22.25
C ASN A 239 3.61 34.47 -23.58
N ILE A 240 3.40 35.75 -23.90
CA ILE A 240 3.99 36.43 -25.06
C ILE A 240 5.54 36.34 -25.04
N PHE A 241 6.14 36.27 -23.85
CA PHE A 241 7.58 36.18 -23.66
C PHE A 241 8.17 34.76 -23.75
N VAL A 242 7.34 33.72 -23.95
CA VAL A 242 7.82 32.32 -23.97
C VAL A 242 8.45 31.94 -25.32
N ALA A 243 8.05 32.61 -26.41
CA ALA A 243 8.56 32.33 -27.75
C ALA A 243 10.05 32.69 -27.86
N ARG A 244 10.92 31.66 -27.85
CA ARG A 244 12.40 31.79 -27.81
C ARG A 244 13.00 32.67 -28.91
N SER A 245 12.32 32.84 -30.04
CA SER A 245 12.78 33.61 -31.20
C SER A 245 12.55 35.12 -31.09
N LYS A 246 11.98 35.65 -29.99
CA LYS A 246 11.57 37.05 -29.88
C LYS A 246 12.23 37.78 -28.70
N GLY A 247 13.56 37.78 -28.70
CA GLY A 247 14.46 38.61 -27.89
C GLY A 247 14.47 38.41 -26.37
N HIS A 248 15.46 39.02 -25.74
CA HIS A 248 15.76 38.94 -24.31
C HIS A 248 16.40 40.26 -23.88
N VAL A 249 16.56 40.48 -22.58
CA VAL A 249 17.24 41.68 -22.07
C VAL A 249 18.68 41.75 -22.61
N SER A 250 19.17 42.94 -22.90
CA SER A 250 20.59 43.15 -23.18
C SER A 250 21.37 43.24 -21.88
N ALA A 251 22.59 42.71 -21.85
CA ALA A 251 23.41 42.66 -20.65
C ALA A 251 24.79 43.26 -20.89
N LYS A 252 25.24 44.06 -19.92
CA LYS A 252 26.64 44.46 -19.74
C LYS A 252 27.17 43.82 -18.47
N TYR A 253 28.46 43.52 -18.46
CA TYR A 253 29.09 42.82 -17.36
C TYR A 253 30.33 43.56 -16.88
N GLN A 254 30.65 43.40 -15.61
CA GLN A 254 31.96 43.70 -15.06
C GLN A 254 32.38 42.60 -14.09
N PRO A 255 33.70 42.36 -13.89
CA PRO A 255 34.17 41.31 -12.98
C PRO A 255 33.68 41.52 -11.54
N SER A 256 33.27 40.43 -10.89
CA SER A 256 32.98 40.43 -9.46
C SER A 256 34.25 40.70 -8.64
N ARG A 257 34.13 41.54 -7.61
CA ARG A 257 35.18 41.76 -6.60
C ARG A 257 35.17 40.71 -5.49
N TYR A 258 34.18 39.82 -5.48
CA TYR A 258 34.02 38.74 -4.51
C TYR A 258 34.54 37.43 -5.10
N LYS A 259 35.21 36.62 -4.25
CA LYS A 259 35.60 35.23 -4.57
C LYS A 259 34.39 34.45 -5.12
N HIS A 260 34.61 33.49 -6.01
CA HIS A 260 33.51 32.71 -6.57
C HIS A 260 32.77 31.91 -5.51
N TYR A 261 31.48 31.62 -5.73
CA TYR A 261 30.64 30.94 -4.75
C TYR A 261 31.30 29.66 -4.20
N PHE A 262 31.79 28.78 -5.07
CA PHE A 262 32.41 27.52 -4.67
C PHE A 262 33.72 27.67 -3.90
N GLU A 263 34.42 28.79 -4.07
CA GLU A 263 35.66 29.12 -3.34
C GLU A 263 35.38 29.64 -1.92
N ARG A 264 34.14 30.06 -1.65
CA ARG A 264 33.69 30.56 -0.33
C ARG A 264 33.14 29.44 0.57
N LEU A 265 32.96 28.22 0.05
CA LEU A 265 32.34 27.12 0.78
C LEU A 265 33.36 26.34 1.61
N GLU A 266 32.99 26.07 2.85
CA GLU A 266 33.65 25.11 3.72
C GLU A 266 33.11 23.68 3.47
N PRO A 267 33.92 22.63 3.74
CA PRO A 267 33.47 21.25 3.70
C PRO A 267 32.35 21.00 4.73
N VAL A 268 31.32 20.21 4.35
CA VAL A 268 30.18 19.93 5.23
C VAL A 268 30.59 19.10 6.45
N PRO A 269 30.27 19.53 7.68
CA PRO A 269 30.35 18.69 8.86
C PRO A 269 29.34 17.52 8.77
N LYS A 270 29.78 16.28 9.02
CA LYS A 270 28.99 15.03 8.87
C LYS A 270 27.64 15.00 9.63
N GLN A 271 27.37 15.92 10.55
CA GLN A 271 26.20 15.92 11.43
C GLN A 271 25.00 16.77 10.96
N ILE A 272 25.16 17.67 9.97
CA ILE A 272 24.10 18.65 9.60
C ILE A 272 22.96 17.99 8.78
N SER A 273 23.18 16.79 8.24
CA SER A 273 22.28 16.14 7.26
C SER A 273 20.90 15.70 7.76
N GLN A 274 20.58 15.79 9.06
CA GLN A 274 19.41 15.10 9.63
C GLN A 274 18.22 15.98 10.01
N ASN A 275 18.31 17.31 10.01
CA ASN A 275 17.26 18.16 10.57
C ASN A 275 16.79 19.29 9.64
N GLU A 276 15.96 18.95 8.66
CA GLU A 276 15.12 19.90 7.93
C GLU A 276 13.63 19.63 8.21
N LYS A 277 13.10 20.15 9.32
CA LYS A 277 11.65 20.28 9.52
C LYS A 277 11.19 21.59 8.85
N LYS A 278 10.78 21.52 7.58
CA LYS A 278 10.11 22.64 6.88
C LYS A 278 8.73 22.91 7.51
N GLN A 279 8.52 24.14 8.00
CA GLN A 279 7.17 24.70 8.22
C GLN A 279 6.46 24.76 6.84
N ARG A 280 5.26 24.20 6.76
CA ARG A 280 4.46 24.12 5.52
C ARG A 280 3.10 24.75 5.78
N GLU A 281 2.67 25.66 4.90
CA GLU A 281 1.24 25.94 4.67
C GLU A 281 0.50 24.61 4.48
N ILE A 282 -0.72 24.56 4.99
CA ILE A 282 -1.58 23.38 5.07
C ILE A 282 -2.21 23.12 3.69
N PRO A 283 -1.72 22.16 2.88
CA PRO A 283 -2.42 21.78 1.66
C PRO A 283 -3.76 21.14 2.05
N THR A 284 -4.83 21.51 1.35
CA THR A 284 -6.16 20.95 1.62
C THR A 284 -6.31 19.53 1.09
N GLN A 285 -5.56 19.17 0.05
CA GLN A 285 -5.61 17.85 -0.59
C GLN A 285 -4.22 17.33 -1.02
N TYR A 286 -4.09 16.01 -1.02
CA TYR A 286 -2.92 15.28 -1.49
C TYR A 286 -3.30 14.21 -2.51
N PHE A 287 -2.31 13.75 -3.27
CA PHE A 287 -2.47 12.80 -4.37
C PHE A 287 -1.40 11.72 -4.28
N GLY A 288 -1.81 10.46 -4.11
CA GLY A 288 -0.93 9.31 -4.13
C GLY A 288 -1.00 8.59 -5.47
N ILE A 289 0.14 8.17 -6.02
CA ILE A 289 0.19 7.27 -7.18
C ILE A 289 0.47 5.86 -6.69
N VAL A 290 -0.46 4.93 -6.91
CA VAL A 290 -0.32 3.52 -6.55
C VAL A 290 0.86 2.92 -7.31
N ASP A 291 1.84 2.40 -6.59
CA ASP A 291 2.98 1.68 -7.14
C ASP A 291 2.67 0.18 -7.20
N LYS A 292 2.37 -0.39 -6.03
CA LYS A 292 2.15 -1.83 -5.86
C LYS A 292 1.34 -2.12 -4.61
N PHE A 293 0.88 -3.36 -4.54
CA PHE A 293 0.17 -3.93 -3.40
C PHE A 293 1.11 -4.83 -2.62
N LYS A 294 0.94 -4.88 -1.30
CA LYS A 294 1.66 -5.82 -0.43
C LYS A 294 0.69 -6.44 0.56
N VAL A 295 0.98 -7.68 0.93
CA VAL A 295 0.26 -8.38 2.00
C VAL A 295 1.20 -8.63 3.17
N PHE A 296 0.74 -8.34 4.38
CA PHE A 296 1.43 -8.64 5.62
C PHE A 296 0.61 -9.60 6.46
N GLN A 297 1.25 -10.65 6.97
CA GLN A 297 0.62 -11.54 7.93
C GLN A 297 0.89 -11.04 9.35
N LYS A 298 -0.18 -10.79 10.11
CA LYS A 298 -0.17 -10.48 11.54
C LYS A 298 -0.84 -11.62 12.31
N LYS A 299 -0.84 -11.53 13.65
CA LYS A 299 -1.45 -12.54 14.54
C LYS A 299 -2.95 -12.71 14.30
N ASP A 300 -3.61 -11.65 13.88
CA ASP A 300 -5.05 -11.53 13.64
C ASP A 300 -5.47 -11.83 12.19
N GLY A 301 -4.53 -11.98 11.26
CA GLY A 301 -4.83 -12.35 9.88
C GLY A 301 -3.88 -11.73 8.86
N CYS A 302 -4.24 -11.83 7.57
CA CYS A 302 -3.53 -11.12 6.51
C CYS A 302 -4.11 -9.72 6.33
N HIS A 303 -3.24 -8.72 6.19
CA HIS A 303 -3.58 -7.33 5.95
C HIS A 303 -3.01 -6.88 4.62
N THR A 304 -3.85 -6.33 3.76
CA THR A 304 -3.41 -5.78 2.49
C THR A 304 -3.13 -4.29 2.62
N VAL A 305 -2.03 -3.84 2.01
CA VAL A 305 -1.71 -2.41 1.89
C VAL A 305 -1.51 -2.01 0.42
N ILE A 306 -1.85 -0.76 0.11
CA ILE A 306 -1.37 -0.08 -1.09
C ILE A 306 -0.08 0.67 -0.77
N GLN A 307 0.92 0.57 -1.64
CA GLN A 307 2.12 1.39 -1.58
C GLN A 307 2.03 2.49 -2.63
N PHE A 308 2.20 3.74 -2.22
CA PHE A 308 2.38 4.86 -3.14
C PHE A 308 3.85 5.03 -3.53
N ALA A 309 4.12 5.23 -4.82
CA ALA A 309 5.45 5.60 -5.32
C ALA A 309 5.86 6.95 -4.71
N TYR A 310 4.96 7.92 -4.81
CA TYR A 310 5.06 9.22 -4.19
C TYR A 310 3.69 9.81 -3.92
N ILE A 311 3.65 10.67 -2.91
CA ILE A 311 2.50 11.51 -2.56
C ILE A 311 2.85 12.93 -2.96
N THR A 312 1.96 13.60 -3.68
CA THR A 312 2.08 15.00 -4.04
C THR A 312 1.00 15.86 -3.40
N ASP A 313 1.23 17.16 -3.33
CA ASP A 313 0.19 18.15 -3.01
C ASP A 313 -0.54 18.65 -4.27
N GLU A 314 -1.50 19.55 -4.10
CA GLU A 314 -2.31 20.18 -5.18
C GLU A 314 -1.49 20.81 -6.30
N ILE A 315 -0.24 21.19 -6.06
CA ILE A 315 0.64 21.74 -7.09
C ILE A 315 1.68 20.72 -7.57
N LYS A 316 1.40 19.42 -7.38
CA LYS A 316 2.20 18.27 -7.81
C LYS A 316 3.61 18.23 -7.21
N ARG A 317 3.87 18.90 -6.08
CA ARG A 317 5.17 18.77 -5.37
C ARG A 317 5.20 17.47 -4.61
N ILE A 318 6.32 16.73 -4.65
CA ILE A 318 6.48 15.50 -3.87
C ILE A 318 6.60 15.85 -2.38
N VAL A 319 5.70 15.28 -1.59
CA VAL A 319 5.55 15.49 -0.15
C VAL A 319 6.20 14.34 0.63
N SER A 320 6.06 13.12 0.11
CA SER A 320 6.62 11.87 0.65
C SER A 320 6.76 10.83 -0.46
N GLY A 321 7.66 9.86 -0.29
CA GLY A 321 7.82 8.69 -1.18
C GLY A 321 7.62 7.37 -0.43
N ASN A 322 7.30 6.31 -1.15
CA ASN A 322 7.27 4.92 -0.64
C ASN A 322 6.43 4.70 0.63
N LYS A 323 5.26 5.32 0.73
CA LYS A 323 4.36 5.17 1.88
C LYS A 323 3.32 4.09 1.63
N CYS A 324 3.01 3.30 2.66
CA CYS A 324 1.99 2.26 2.61
C CYS A 324 0.77 2.68 3.42
N PHE A 325 -0.42 2.37 2.92
CA PHE A 325 -1.70 2.56 3.59
C PHE A 325 -2.51 1.27 3.52
N GLU A 326 -3.25 0.95 4.57
CA GLU A 326 -4.12 -0.23 4.58
C GLU A 326 -5.17 -0.12 3.47
N TYR A 327 -5.45 -1.23 2.80
CA TYR A 327 -6.43 -1.26 1.72
C TYR A 327 -7.79 -1.65 2.31
N ASP A 328 -8.38 -0.67 3.00
CA ASP A 328 -9.63 -0.78 3.74
C ASP A 328 -10.47 0.50 3.61
N GLY A 329 -11.62 0.54 4.29
CA GLY A 329 -12.45 1.75 4.42
C GLY A 329 -12.74 2.46 3.11
N GLU A 330 -12.47 3.77 3.06
CA GLU A 330 -12.70 4.61 1.88
C GLU A 330 -11.79 4.26 0.69
N ILE A 331 -10.60 3.70 0.93
CA ILE A 331 -9.71 3.26 -0.16
C ILE A 331 -10.29 2.01 -0.82
N LEU A 332 -10.78 1.07 -0.02
CA LEU A 332 -11.46 -0.14 -0.51
C LEU A 332 -12.73 0.20 -1.28
N ALA A 333 -13.45 1.26 -0.88
CA ALA A 333 -14.64 1.74 -1.57
C ALA A 333 -14.37 2.24 -3.01
N LEU A 334 -13.11 2.52 -3.36
CA LEU A 334 -12.72 2.80 -4.75
C LEU A 334 -12.77 1.56 -5.67
N GLY A 335 -12.95 0.37 -5.08
CA GLY A 335 -12.96 -0.93 -5.76
C GLY A 335 -11.57 -1.35 -6.23
N SER A 336 -11.48 -2.26 -7.19
CA SER A 336 -10.24 -2.95 -7.60
C SER A 336 -9.19 -2.02 -8.24
N LEU A 337 -8.30 -1.45 -7.41
CA LEU A 337 -7.24 -0.53 -7.82
C LEU A 337 -6.11 -1.25 -8.59
N LYS A 338 -5.33 -0.49 -9.36
CA LYS A 338 -4.22 -0.95 -10.19
C LYS A 338 -2.97 -0.08 -9.99
N PRO A 339 -1.77 -0.62 -10.28
CA PRO A 339 -0.57 0.21 -10.40
C PRO A 339 -0.81 1.38 -11.35
N LYS A 340 -0.28 2.56 -10.99
CA LYS A 340 -0.44 3.88 -11.63
C LYS A 340 -1.77 4.60 -11.38
N ASP A 341 -2.70 4.02 -10.62
CA ASP A 341 -3.89 4.78 -10.23
C ASP A 341 -3.54 5.97 -9.34
N VAL A 342 -4.24 7.07 -9.56
CA VAL A 342 -4.06 8.32 -8.83
C VAL A 342 -5.23 8.49 -7.87
N ILE A 343 -4.93 8.56 -6.58
CA ILE A 343 -5.90 8.69 -5.51
C ILE A 343 -5.71 10.05 -4.85
N GLY A 344 -6.75 10.88 -4.86
CA GLY A 344 -6.82 12.12 -4.09
C GLY A 344 -7.39 11.87 -2.68
N PHE A 345 -6.87 12.53 -1.66
CA PHE A 345 -7.35 12.41 -0.28
C PHE A 345 -7.09 13.68 0.54
N LYS A 346 -7.92 13.93 1.56
CA LYS A 346 -7.79 15.09 2.47
C LYS A 346 -6.81 14.79 3.60
N ASP A 347 -6.04 15.80 3.99
CA ASP A 347 -4.88 15.67 4.90
C ASP A 347 -5.22 15.06 6.27
N ASN A 348 -4.29 14.20 6.74
CA ASN A 348 -3.98 14.06 8.16
C ASN A 348 -2.44 13.94 8.28
N ARG A 349 -1.76 15.08 8.43
CA ARG A 349 -0.33 15.26 8.09
C ARG A 349 0.63 14.42 8.93
N ASP A 350 0.18 14.03 10.10
CA ASP A 350 0.91 13.15 11.02
C ASP A 350 1.07 11.75 10.44
N LEU A 351 0.15 11.27 9.58
CA LEU A 351 0.27 9.98 8.88
C LEU A 351 1.32 9.99 7.77
N ILE A 352 1.42 11.11 7.04
CA ILE A 352 2.40 11.25 5.95
C ILE A 352 3.82 11.34 6.53
N LYS A 353 3.98 11.92 7.73
CA LYS A 353 5.28 12.15 8.38
C LYS A 353 5.72 11.05 9.33
N SER A 354 4.80 10.33 9.98
CA SER A 354 5.15 9.27 10.92
C SER A 354 5.72 8.03 10.21
N SER A 355 6.73 7.42 10.81
CA SER A 355 7.20 6.09 10.47
C SER A 355 6.30 5.08 11.18
N GLY A 356 5.23 4.62 10.52
CA GLY A 356 4.53 3.41 10.94
C GLY A 356 3.14 3.56 11.54
N THR A 357 2.34 4.57 11.18
CA THR A 357 0.94 4.65 11.63
C THR A 357 -0.04 4.30 10.50
N LEU A 358 -0.90 3.31 10.75
CA LEU A 358 -1.95 2.79 9.86
C LEU A 358 -3.28 3.55 10.01
N ALA A 359 -3.28 4.86 10.28
CA ALA A 359 -4.58 5.55 10.33
C ALA A 359 -5.15 5.71 8.91
N PRO A 360 -6.47 5.54 8.74
CA PRO A 360 -7.09 5.47 7.42
C PRO A 360 -7.05 6.83 6.71
N LEU A 361 -6.93 6.78 5.38
CA LEU A 361 -7.13 7.96 4.53
C LEU A 361 -8.61 8.35 4.56
N THR A 362 -8.89 9.67 4.49
CA THR A 362 -10.26 10.21 4.49
C THR A 362 -10.49 11.12 3.30
N ASN A 363 -11.76 11.25 2.89
CA ASN A 363 -12.19 11.94 1.68
C ASN A 363 -11.43 11.45 0.44
N VAL A 364 -11.41 10.13 0.28
CA VAL A 364 -10.67 9.45 -0.77
C VAL A 364 -11.44 9.49 -2.08
N LYS A 365 -10.76 9.84 -3.18
CA LYS A 365 -11.33 9.85 -4.53
C LYS A 365 -10.35 9.29 -5.54
N LEU A 366 -10.81 8.35 -6.35
CA LEU A 366 -10.08 7.87 -7.52
C LEU A 366 -10.15 8.92 -8.64
N LEU A 367 -8.99 9.30 -9.17
CA LEU A 367 -8.86 10.29 -10.26
C LEU A 367 -8.49 9.65 -11.60
N THR A 368 -8.05 8.40 -11.58
CA THR A 368 -7.82 7.62 -12.79
C THR A 368 -9.12 6.93 -13.20
N ASN A 369 -9.47 6.98 -14.49
CA ASN A 369 -10.66 6.29 -14.99
C ASN A 369 -10.30 4.85 -15.37
N HIS A 370 -10.95 3.88 -14.73
CA HIS A 370 -10.97 2.49 -15.17
C HIS A 370 -12.22 1.77 -14.66
N ASP A 371 -12.58 0.68 -15.31
CA ASP A 371 -13.61 -0.23 -14.80
C ASP A 371 -13.13 -0.82 -13.47
N SER A 372 -13.91 -0.59 -12.41
CA SER A 372 -13.62 -1.06 -11.07
C SER A 372 -14.58 -2.19 -10.70
N GLN A 373 -14.03 -3.33 -10.28
CA GLN A 373 -14.84 -4.43 -9.78
C GLN A 373 -15.10 -4.24 -8.28
N PRO A 374 -16.28 -4.63 -7.78
CA PRO A 374 -16.56 -4.62 -6.36
C PRO A 374 -15.53 -5.52 -5.64
N MET A 375 -15.00 -5.01 -4.54
CA MET A 375 -14.02 -5.71 -3.72
C MET A 375 -14.71 -6.33 -2.49
N PRO A 376 -14.27 -7.52 -2.03
CA PRO A 376 -14.74 -8.07 -0.75
C PRO A 376 -14.29 -7.17 0.41
N THR A 377 -15.04 -7.19 1.51
CA THR A 377 -14.67 -6.46 2.75
C THR A 377 -13.73 -7.24 3.67
N ASP A 378 -13.64 -8.56 3.48
CA ASP A 378 -12.75 -9.43 4.26
C ASP A 378 -11.30 -9.34 3.78
N GLN A 379 -10.37 -9.07 4.71
CA GLN A 379 -8.95 -8.87 4.38
C GLN A 379 -8.24 -10.12 3.87
N ASN A 380 -8.68 -11.33 4.23
CA ASN A 380 -8.11 -12.56 3.66
C ASN A 380 -8.53 -12.72 2.19
N LEU A 381 -9.78 -12.38 1.86
CA LEU A 381 -10.25 -12.35 0.47
C LEU A 381 -9.51 -11.26 -0.35
N ILE A 382 -9.32 -10.07 0.21
CA ILE A 382 -8.54 -8.99 -0.44
C ILE A 382 -7.08 -9.44 -0.65
N SER A 383 -6.49 -10.13 0.32
CA SER A 383 -5.13 -10.68 0.21
C SER A 383 -5.04 -11.73 -0.90
N GLY A 384 -6.04 -12.61 -1.00
CA GLY A 384 -6.15 -13.57 -2.10
C GLY A 384 -6.24 -12.90 -3.47
N TRP A 385 -6.99 -11.80 -3.59
CA TRP A 385 -7.02 -10.98 -4.80
C TRP A 385 -5.65 -10.39 -5.14
N VAL A 386 -4.92 -9.85 -4.15
CA VAL A 386 -3.58 -9.29 -4.37
C VAL A 386 -2.61 -10.36 -4.88
N ILE A 387 -2.56 -11.51 -4.20
CA ILE A 387 -1.67 -12.62 -4.57
C ILE A 387 -1.98 -13.10 -5.99
N LYS A 388 -3.27 -13.23 -6.33
CA LYS A 388 -3.71 -13.66 -7.66
C LYS A 388 -3.31 -12.69 -8.78
N ASN A 389 -3.44 -11.38 -8.54
CA ASN A 389 -3.27 -10.36 -9.59
C ASN A 389 -1.87 -9.73 -9.66
N PHE A 390 -1.11 -9.76 -8.56
CA PHE A 390 0.20 -9.10 -8.44
C PHE A 390 1.33 -10.04 -8.03
N GLY A 391 1.05 -11.33 -7.84
CA GLY A 391 2.05 -12.37 -7.58
C GLY A 391 2.30 -12.66 -6.10
N GLN A 392 3.16 -13.66 -5.86
CA GLN A 392 3.48 -14.19 -4.54
C GLN A 392 4.06 -13.14 -3.60
N GLN A 393 3.72 -13.26 -2.31
CA GLN A 393 4.13 -12.34 -1.24
C GLN A 393 5.09 -13.05 -0.28
N SER A 394 6.28 -12.48 -0.04
CA SER A 394 7.37 -13.18 0.67
C SER A 394 7.05 -13.55 2.13
N ASN A 395 6.14 -12.82 2.78
CA ASN A 395 5.89 -12.92 4.23
C ASN A 395 4.49 -13.46 4.55
N VAL A 396 3.91 -14.26 3.65
CA VAL A 396 2.55 -14.79 3.81
C VAL A 396 2.59 -16.31 3.67
N HIS A 397 2.16 -17.00 4.72
CA HIS A 397 1.96 -18.44 4.72
C HIS A 397 0.59 -18.78 4.09
N ASN A 398 0.45 -20.00 3.57
CA ASN A 398 -0.81 -20.51 3.01
C ASN A 398 -1.44 -19.63 1.91
N GLN A 399 -0.63 -19.05 1.03
CA GLN A 399 -1.10 -18.16 -0.04
C GLN A 399 -2.13 -18.81 -0.97
N ASN A 400 -1.98 -20.11 -1.24
CA ASN A 400 -2.94 -20.85 -2.06
C ASN A 400 -4.34 -20.91 -1.42
N ASP A 401 -4.43 -21.03 -0.10
CA ASP A 401 -5.71 -20.99 0.64
C ASP A 401 -6.40 -19.63 0.46
N LEU A 402 -5.65 -18.53 0.53
CA LEU A 402 -6.18 -17.17 0.31
C LEU A 402 -6.69 -16.97 -1.12
N VAL A 403 -5.93 -17.44 -2.12
CA VAL A 403 -6.35 -17.36 -3.53
C VAL A 403 -7.61 -18.19 -3.78
N ASN A 404 -7.68 -19.41 -3.24
CA ASN A 404 -8.84 -20.28 -3.39
C ASN A 404 -10.10 -19.67 -2.74
N LYS A 405 -9.96 -19.07 -1.55
CA LYS A 405 -11.04 -18.33 -0.88
C LYS A 405 -11.55 -17.17 -1.73
N PHE A 406 -10.66 -16.37 -2.30
CA PHE A 406 -11.03 -15.27 -3.18
C PHE A 406 -11.75 -15.75 -4.44
N ASP A 407 -11.27 -16.82 -5.07
CA ASP A 407 -11.89 -17.36 -6.28
C ASP A 407 -13.27 -17.97 -6.03
N ARG A 408 -13.47 -18.61 -4.87
CA ARG A 408 -14.80 -19.08 -4.43
C ARG A 408 -15.75 -17.90 -4.19
N TRP A 409 -15.27 -16.81 -3.58
CA TRP A 409 -16.07 -15.60 -3.41
C TRP A 409 -16.49 -15.01 -4.77
N LEU A 410 -15.56 -14.89 -5.72
CA LEU A 410 -15.85 -14.37 -7.05
C LEU A 410 -16.89 -15.22 -7.80
N LYS A 411 -16.82 -16.55 -7.65
CA LYS A 411 -17.81 -17.49 -8.19
C LYS A 411 -19.20 -17.28 -7.59
N ASN A 412 -19.30 -17.01 -6.29
CA ASN A 412 -20.60 -16.77 -5.66
C ASN A 412 -21.21 -15.43 -6.08
N GLN A 413 -20.40 -14.43 -6.45
CA GLN A 413 -20.86 -13.12 -6.92
C GLN A 413 -21.37 -13.15 -8.37
N LYS A 414 -20.69 -13.89 -9.24
CA LYS A 414 -21.11 -14.09 -10.62
C LYS A 414 -22.03 -15.30 -10.65
N LYS A 415 -23.35 -15.12 -10.82
CA LYS A 415 -24.32 -16.23 -11.06
C LYS A 415 -24.08 -16.95 -12.40
N ASP A 416 -22.83 -17.24 -12.74
CA ASP A 416 -22.40 -17.83 -14.00
C ASP A 416 -22.23 -19.34 -13.81
N ASN A 417 -22.97 -20.11 -14.60
CA ASN A 417 -23.00 -21.59 -14.56
C ASN A 417 -21.73 -22.27 -15.08
N LYS A 418 -20.67 -21.52 -15.43
CA LYS A 418 -19.37 -22.10 -15.78
C LYS A 418 -18.62 -22.44 -14.49
N MET A 419 -18.82 -23.66 -14.00
CA MET A 419 -18.12 -24.24 -12.85
C MET A 419 -16.60 -24.11 -13.01
N ILE A 420 -15.99 -23.15 -12.33
CA ILE A 420 -14.62 -23.31 -11.85
C ILE A 420 -14.77 -24.14 -10.56
N ASP A 421 -14.33 -25.39 -10.60
CA ASP A 421 -14.32 -26.27 -9.42
C ASP A 421 -13.07 -25.97 -8.60
N ILE A 422 -13.22 -25.09 -7.61
CA ILE A 422 -12.12 -24.62 -6.74
C ILE A 422 -12.05 -25.48 -5.45
N GLY A 423 -13.08 -26.29 -5.19
CA GLY A 423 -13.14 -27.25 -4.08
C GLY A 423 -14.58 -27.56 -3.65
N PHE A 424 -14.79 -28.72 -3.01
CA PHE A 424 -16.08 -29.24 -2.57
C PHE A 424 -16.14 -29.35 -1.04
N SER A 425 -17.21 -28.83 -0.46
CA SER A 425 -17.55 -29.04 0.94
C SER A 425 -17.97 -30.48 1.20
N THR A 426 -17.90 -30.93 2.45
CA THR A 426 -18.40 -32.27 2.85
C THR A 426 -19.88 -32.47 2.48
N ALA A 427 -20.69 -31.40 2.48
CA ALA A 427 -22.07 -31.42 2.04
C ALA A 427 -22.21 -31.65 0.52
N GLU A 428 -21.43 -30.94 -0.30
CA GLU A 428 -21.44 -31.10 -1.76
C GLU A 428 -20.90 -32.49 -2.16
N ILE A 429 -19.88 -33.00 -1.46
CA ILE A 429 -19.38 -34.37 -1.67
C ILE A 429 -20.46 -35.39 -1.32
N ALA A 430 -21.08 -35.26 -0.14
CA ALA A 430 -22.17 -36.13 0.32
C ALA A 430 -23.34 -36.20 -0.66
N GLU A 431 -23.74 -35.05 -1.22
CA GLU A 431 -24.79 -34.97 -2.24
C GLU A 431 -24.39 -35.74 -3.51
N LYS A 432 -23.16 -35.54 -3.99
CA LYS A 432 -22.64 -36.25 -5.17
C LYS A 432 -22.46 -37.76 -4.96
N THR A 433 -22.17 -38.19 -3.74
CA THR A 433 -21.94 -39.61 -3.41
C THR A 433 -23.18 -40.31 -2.88
N THR A 434 -24.28 -39.60 -2.59
CA THR A 434 -25.47 -40.13 -1.88
C THR A 434 -25.16 -40.75 -0.50
N VAL A 435 -24.07 -40.29 0.13
CA VAL A 435 -23.54 -40.81 1.40
C VAL A 435 -23.71 -39.75 2.49
N ASN A 436 -23.91 -40.15 3.75
CA ASN A 436 -24.07 -39.18 4.84
C ASN A 436 -22.80 -38.32 5.03
N ARG A 437 -22.99 -37.01 5.27
CA ARG A 437 -21.92 -36.04 5.58
C ARG A 437 -20.96 -36.52 6.68
N GLU A 438 -21.45 -37.21 7.71
CA GLU A 438 -20.60 -37.74 8.78
C GLU A 438 -19.66 -38.86 8.29
N GLN A 439 -20.13 -39.69 7.37
CA GLN A 439 -19.34 -40.78 6.80
C GLN A 439 -18.27 -40.23 5.85
N VAL A 440 -18.62 -39.22 5.05
CA VAL A 440 -17.65 -38.47 4.23
C VAL A 440 -16.57 -37.84 5.13
N LYS A 441 -16.97 -37.18 6.22
CA LYS A 441 -16.02 -36.58 7.17
C LYS A 441 -15.09 -37.61 7.80
N ARG A 442 -15.63 -38.73 8.31
CA ARG A 442 -14.83 -39.82 8.88
C ARG A 442 -13.81 -40.36 7.88
N TYR A 443 -14.18 -40.53 6.61
CA TYR A 443 -13.27 -40.98 5.58
C TYR A 443 -12.13 -39.99 5.32
N LEU A 444 -12.46 -38.70 5.19
CA LEU A 444 -11.47 -37.64 4.99
C LEU A 444 -10.48 -37.58 6.16
N ASP A 445 -10.98 -37.67 7.40
CA ASP A 445 -10.18 -37.68 8.63
C ASP A 445 -9.26 -38.92 8.72
N GLN A 446 -9.81 -40.12 8.47
CA GLN A 446 -9.06 -41.39 8.50
C GLN A 446 -7.93 -41.44 7.48
N ASN A 447 -8.16 -40.89 6.29
CA ASN A 447 -7.18 -40.85 5.21
C ASN A 447 -6.28 -39.61 5.27
N LYS A 448 -6.42 -38.77 6.31
CA LYS A 448 -5.65 -37.53 6.52
C LYS A 448 -5.67 -36.60 5.29
N LEU A 449 -6.78 -36.60 4.54
CA LEU A 449 -6.93 -35.76 3.36
C LEU A 449 -7.12 -34.32 3.83
N GLN A 450 -6.14 -33.46 3.51
CA GLN A 450 -6.17 -32.06 3.93
C GLN A 450 -7.10 -31.23 3.03
N PRO A 451 -7.85 -30.27 3.60
CA PRO A 451 -8.64 -29.34 2.81
C PRO A 451 -7.73 -28.40 2.00
N LEU A 452 -8.23 -27.97 0.82
CA LEU A 452 -7.62 -26.91 0.02
C LEU A 452 -7.71 -25.55 0.71
N PHE A 453 -8.82 -25.31 1.40
CA PHE A 453 -9.08 -24.13 2.20
C PHE A 453 -10.27 -24.36 3.14
N SER A 454 -10.37 -23.54 4.18
CA SER A 454 -11.49 -23.58 5.14
C SER A 454 -12.17 -22.22 5.27
N GLN A 455 -13.50 -22.16 5.24
CA GLN A 455 -14.28 -20.95 5.44
C GLN A 455 -15.24 -21.14 6.63
N GLY A 456 -14.95 -20.43 7.73
CA GLY A 456 -15.67 -20.63 8.99
C GLY A 456 -15.47 -22.04 9.53
N LYS A 457 -16.56 -22.80 9.68
CA LYS A 457 -16.54 -24.21 10.13
C LYS A 457 -16.60 -25.23 8.98
N THR A 458 -16.49 -24.76 7.73
CA THR A 458 -16.64 -25.59 6.54
C THR A 458 -15.31 -25.75 5.82
N ASP A 459 -14.90 -27.00 5.61
CA ASP A 459 -13.70 -27.38 4.89
C ASP A 459 -14.03 -27.72 3.43
N TYR A 460 -13.16 -27.28 2.51
CA TYR A 460 -13.31 -27.51 1.08
C TYR A 460 -12.15 -28.36 0.55
N TYR A 461 -12.47 -29.42 -0.19
CA TYR A 461 -11.52 -30.44 -0.63
C TYR A 461 -11.36 -30.44 -2.15
N SER A 462 -10.21 -30.92 -2.63
CA SER A 462 -9.92 -30.99 -4.06
C SER A 462 -10.81 -32.00 -4.79
N THR A 463 -10.89 -31.88 -6.12
CA THR A 463 -11.52 -32.89 -6.98
C THR A 463 -10.88 -34.26 -6.81
N GLU A 464 -9.56 -34.33 -6.56
CA GLU A 464 -8.89 -35.61 -6.29
C GLU A 464 -9.38 -36.24 -4.99
N ALA A 465 -9.48 -35.46 -3.90
CA ALA A 465 -10.00 -35.94 -2.63
C ALA A 465 -11.48 -36.37 -2.77
N MET A 466 -12.29 -35.60 -3.49
CA MET A 466 -13.67 -35.99 -3.83
C MET A 466 -13.69 -37.30 -4.63
N ASN A 467 -12.85 -37.46 -5.65
CA ASN A 467 -12.79 -38.68 -6.46
C ASN A 467 -12.38 -39.89 -5.62
N LYS A 468 -11.43 -39.74 -4.69
CA LYS A 468 -11.07 -40.80 -3.73
C LYS A 468 -12.24 -41.21 -2.83
N VAL A 469 -13.04 -40.24 -2.38
CA VAL A 469 -14.27 -40.52 -1.62
C VAL A 469 -15.29 -41.26 -2.49
N ILE A 470 -15.54 -40.76 -3.71
CA ILE A 470 -16.46 -41.39 -4.68
C ILE A 470 -16.03 -42.83 -4.97
N GLU A 471 -14.75 -43.06 -5.25
CA GLU A 471 -14.21 -44.37 -5.58
C GLU A 471 -14.34 -45.34 -4.41
N HIS A 472 -14.00 -44.89 -3.18
CA HIS A 472 -14.16 -45.71 -1.99
C HIS A 472 -15.61 -46.16 -1.78
N PHE A 473 -16.56 -45.23 -1.83
CA PHE A 473 -17.96 -45.58 -1.59
C PHE A 473 -18.59 -46.36 -2.75
N LYS A 474 -18.12 -46.18 -4.00
CA LYS A 474 -18.47 -47.07 -5.11
C LYS A 474 -17.96 -48.49 -4.90
N GLN A 475 -16.71 -48.66 -4.49
CA GLN A 475 -16.15 -49.99 -4.19
C GLN A 475 -16.89 -50.67 -3.03
N VAL A 476 -17.31 -49.91 -2.01
CA VAL A 476 -18.15 -50.41 -0.92
C VAL A 476 -19.52 -50.87 -1.45
N ASP A 477 -20.19 -50.05 -2.27
CA ASP A 477 -21.49 -50.39 -2.86
C ASP A 477 -21.40 -51.62 -3.79
N ASP A 478 -20.37 -51.71 -4.63
CA ASP A 478 -20.13 -52.84 -5.52
C ASP A 478 -19.86 -54.13 -4.74
N ARG A 479 -19.07 -54.07 -3.67
CA ARG A 479 -18.86 -55.22 -2.76
C ARG A 479 -20.17 -55.67 -2.11
N ILE A 480 -21.01 -54.73 -1.71
CA ILE A 480 -22.34 -55.02 -1.12
C ILE A 480 -23.25 -55.66 -2.18
N LYS A 481 -23.30 -55.14 -3.40
CA LYS A 481 -24.08 -55.73 -4.51
C LYS A 481 -23.60 -57.13 -4.87
N SER A 482 -22.29 -57.35 -4.94
CA SER A 482 -21.72 -58.68 -5.18
C SER A 482 -22.08 -59.66 -4.06
N ALA A 483 -22.03 -59.24 -2.80
CA ALA A 483 -22.47 -60.06 -1.67
C ALA A 483 -23.97 -60.39 -1.76
N LEU A 484 -24.82 -59.40 -2.08
CA LEU A 484 -26.26 -59.60 -2.27
C LEU A 484 -26.60 -60.50 -3.47
N GLN A 485 -25.80 -60.46 -4.53
CA GLN A 485 -25.99 -61.28 -5.73
C GLN A 485 -25.51 -62.73 -5.50
N ALA A 486 -24.46 -62.94 -4.71
CA ALA A 486 -24.05 -64.26 -4.24
C ALA A 486 -25.16 -64.90 -3.37
N ILE A 487 -25.85 -64.08 -2.55
CA ILE A 487 -26.98 -64.54 -1.74
C ILE A 487 -28.20 -64.88 -2.62
N LYS A 488 -28.51 -64.07 -3.65
CA LYS A 488 -29.65 -64.32 -4.57
C LYS A 488 -29.46 -65.51 -5.53
N SER A 489 -28.22 -65.91 -5.82
CA SER A 489 -27.93 -66.97 -6.81
C SER A 489 -27.98 -68.39 -6.24
N HIS A 490 -28.17 -68.56 -4.93
CA HIS A 490 -28.48 -69.86 -4.32
C HIS A 490 -30.00 -70.08 -4.25
N LYS A 491 -30.58 -70.69 -5.29
CA LYS A 491 -31.89 -71.38 -5.16
C LYS A 491 -31.69 -72.64 -4.31
N PRO A 492 -32.58 -72.94 -3.34
CA PRO A 492 -32.49 -74.20 -2.60
C PRO A 492 -32.71 -75.38 -3.56
N ARG A 493 -31.73 -76.28 -3.61
CA ARG A 493 -31.84 -77.57 -4.29
C ARG A 493 -32.58 -78.51 -3.34
N THR A 494 -33.89 -78.69 -3.54
CA THR A 494 -34.67 -79.72 -2.87
C THR A 494 -34.29 -81.07 -3.47
N GLU A 495 -33.32 -81.75 -2.87
CA GLU A 495 -33.15 -83.20 -3.04
C GLU A 495 -33.82 -83.88 -1.84
N TYR A 496 -34.99 -84.47 -2.07
CA TYR A 496 -35.59 -85.46 -1.19
C TYR A 496 -34.86 -86.79 -1.35
N PRO A 497 -34.46 -87.47 -0.26
CA PRO A 497 -34.39 -88.92 -0.24
C PRO A 497 -35.69 -89.46 0.33
N GLU A 498 -36.40 -90.26 -0.47
CA GLU A 498 -37.41 -91.19 -0.01
C GLU A 498 -36.84 -92.07 1.11
N ASN A 499 -37.55 -92.15 2.24
CA ASN A 499 -37.45 -93.33 3.09
C ASN A 499 -38.86 -93.76 3.51
N ARG A 500 -39.35 -94.77 2.80
CA ARG A 500 -40.51 -95.59 3.15
C ARG A 500 -40.27 -96.26 4.50
N LYS A 501 -41.11 -96.00 5.50
CA LYS A 501 -41.50 -97.02 6.49
C LYS A 501 -42.99 -96.91 6.83
N LYS A 502 -43.71 -97.88 6.25
CA LYS A 502 -44.87 -98.63 6.75
C LYS A 502 -45.85 -97.90 7.69
N VAL A 503 -46.97 -97.52 7.08
CA VAL A 503 -48.28 -97.42 7.73
C VAL A 503 -48.77 -98.85 8.03
N GLN A 504 -49.11 -99.12 9.29
CA GLN A 504 -50.18 -100.07 9.62
C GLN A 504 -51.38 -99.25 10.07
N GLN A 505 -52.42 -99.31 9.25
CA GLN A 505 -53.77 -98.84 9.55
C GLN A 505 -54.41 -99.79 10.57
N MET A 506 -55.09 -99.24 11.56
CA MET A 506 -56.33 -99.83 12.06
C MET A 506 -57.42 -98.74 12.11
N VAL A 507 -58.59 -99.15 11.61
CA VAL A 507 -59.76 -98.34 11.28
C VAL A 507 -60.74 -98.33 12.46
N HIS A 508 -61.43 -97.20 12.61
CA HIS A 508 -62.67 -96.87 13.35
C HIS A 508 -63.35 -97.92 14.26
N LYS A 509 -63.84 -97.47 15.43
CA LYS A 509 -65.27 -97.10 15.66
C LYS A 509 -65.57 -96.63 17.09
N ASP A 510 -66.45 -95.62 17.14
CA ASP A 510 -67.59 -95.38 18.04
C ASP A 510 -67.48 -95.42 19.59
N LYS A 511 -67.91 -94.28 20.16
CA LYS A 511 -68.92 -94.07 21.22
C LYS A 511 -68.69 -94.57 22.67
N VAL A 512 -68.76 -93.56 23.56
CA VAL A 512 -69.68 -93.42 24.72
C VAL A 512 -69.29 -94.01 26.09
N MET A 513 -69.30 -93.09 27.06
CA MET A 513 -69.57 -93.15 28.52
C MET A 513 -68.56 -93.67 29.55
N ASP A 514 -68.33 -92.75 30.48
CA ASP A 514 -68.32 -92.82 31.94
C ASP A 514 -67.19 -93.48 32.76
N ASN A 515 -66.61 -92.58 33.56
CA ASN A 515 -66.32 -92.61 34.99
C ASN A 515 -65.02 -93.23 35.52
N ASP A 516 -64.25 -92.28 36.06
CA ASP A 516 -63.52 -92.26 37.32
C ASP A 516 -62.32 -93.19 37.50
N ALA A 517 -61.13 -92.58 37.46
CA ALA A 517 -60.26 -92.49 38.63
C ALA A 517 -59.13 -91.45 38.43
N ASN A 518 -58.95 -90.63 39.46
CA ASN A 518 -57.72 -89.96 39.91
C ASN A 518 -56.49 -89.97 38.99
N GLU A 519 -55.95 -88.80 38.68
CA GLU A 519 -54.56 -88.49 39.04
C GLU A 519 -54.25 -86.99 38.98
N THR A 520 -53.48 -86.61 39.99
CA THR A 520 -53.01 -85.27 40.39
C THR A 520 -52.10 -84.60 39.37
N SER A 521 -52.40 -83.33 39.12
CA SER A 521 -51.49 -82.18 38.97
C SER A 521 -50.17 -82.38 38.20
N ASP A 522 -50.09 -81.73 37.03
CA ASP A 522 -49.45 -80.41 36.87
C ASP A 522 -48.60 -80.32 35.58
N LYS A 523 -48.80 -79.21 34.87
CA LYS A 523 -47.96 -78.61 33.80
C LYS A 523 -47.89 -79.31 32.44
N SER A 524 -48.86 -78.95 31.61
CA SER A 524 -48.82 -79.03 30.16
C SER A 524 -47.66 -78.22 29.56
N GLU A 525 -46.77 -78.92 28.86
CA GLU A 525 -45.75 -78.39 27.95
C GLU A 525 -46.39 -77.62 26.79
N LYS A 526 -45.99 -76.36 26.61
CA LYS A 526 -46.11 -75.66 25.33
C LYS A 526 -44.80 -75.83 24.57
N SER A 527 -44.84 -76.66 23.54
CA SER A 527 -43.83 -76.77 22.48
C SER A 527 -43.56 -75.40 21.85
N ASN A 528 -42.37 -74.84 22.08
CA ASN A 528 -41.87 -73.65 21.39
C ASN A 528 -40.97 -74.13 20.23
N ASN A 529 -41.52 -74.18 19.02
CA ASN A 529 -40.72 -74.33 17.80
C ASN A 529 -39.91 -73.05 17.56
N GLN A 530 -38.72 -72.94 18.16
CA GLN A 530 -37.75 -71.88 17.83
C GLN A 530 -37.12 -72.18 16.47
N HIS A 531 -37.46 -71.38 15.45
CA HIS A 531 -36.74 -71.39 14.19
C HIS A 531 -35.28 -71.02 14.41
N THR A 532 -34.39 -71.88 13.92
CA THR A 532 -32.94 -71.72 14.04
C THR A 532 -32.38 -71.46 12.65
N LEU A 533 -31.82 -70.28 12.43
CA LEU A 533 -31.16 -69.87 11.18
C LEU A 533 -29.68 -70.23 11.24
N LYS A 534 -29.12 -70.70 10.13
CA LYS A 534 -27.69 -70.98 9.99
C LYS A 534 -26.98 -69.76 9.44
N ILE A 535 -25.85 -69.39 10.04
CA ILE A 535 -24.99 -68.28 9.63
C ILE A 535 -23.63 -68.85 9.23
N ASN A 536 -23.24 -68.65 7.97
CA ASN A 536 -21.90 -68.93 7.52
C ASN A 536 -21.08 -67.64 7.55
N THR A 537 -19.93 -67.68 8.21
CA THR A 537 -18.97 -66.58 8.26
C THR A 537 -17.64 -67.00 7.63
N THR A 538 -16.71 -66.06 7.47
CA THR A 538 -15.33 -66.36 7.04
C THR A 538 -14.56 -67.22 8.05
N TYR A 539 -15.05 -67.38 9.29
CA TYR A 539 -14.34 -68.06 10.37
C TYR A 539 -15.04 -69.34 10.85
N GLY A 540 -16.20 -69.68 10.31
CA GLY A 540 -16.96 -70.87 10.73
C GLY A 540 -18.46 -70.77 10.50
N ARG A 541 -19.15 -71.86 10.83
CA ARG A 541 -20.61 -71.97 10.78
C ARG A 541 -21.21 -71.79 12.18
N PHE A 542 -22.30 -71.05 12.24
CA PHE A 542 -23.00 -70.73 13.47
C PHE A 542 -24.51 -70.84 13.28
N THR A 543 -25.25 -70.87 14.37
CA THR A 543 -26.72 -70.89 14.36
C THR A 543 -27.28 -69.77 15.24
N THR A 544 -28.38 -69.15 14.83
CA THR A 544 -29.07 -68.13 15.64
C THR A 544 -30.56 -68.40 15.69
N SER A 545 -31.15 -68.19 16.86
CA SER A 545 -32.59 -68.16 17.09
C SER A 545 -33.08 -66.75 17.43
N GLN A 546 -32.24 -65.72 17.17
CA GLN A 546 -32.55 -64.32 17.47
C GLN A 546 -33.70 -63.76 16.62
N PHE A 547 -33.97 -64.38 15.47
CA PHE A 547 -35.00 -63.96 14.52
C PHE A 547 -36.03 -65.07 14.32
N LYS A 548 -37.30 -64.70 14.16
CA LYS A 548 -38.42 -65.64 13.98
C LYS A 548 -38.36 -66.34 12.63
N ASP A 549 -37.88 -65.65 11.61
CA ASP A 549 -37.68 -66.19 10.27
C ASP A 549 -36.56 -65.44 9.53
N LEU A 550 -36.20 -65.96 8.36
CA LEU A 550 -35.18 -65.37 7.50
C LEU A 550 -35.58 -63.96 7.00
N HIS A 551 -36.88 -63.67 6.91
CA HIS A 551 -37.38 -62.39 6.43
C HIS A 551 -37.21 -61.28 7.49
N GLU A 552 -37.48 -61.56 8.76
CA GLU A 552 -37.22 -60.68 9.89
C GLU A 552 -35.72 -60.43 10.04
N ALA A 553 -34.90 -61.49 9.95
CA ALA A 553 -33.45 -61.35 9.95
C ALA A 553 -32.99 -60.42 8.81
N TYR A 554 -33.52 -60.59 7.60
CA TYR A 554 -33.20 -59.75 6.45
C TYR A 554 -33.58 -58.28 6.68
N ASN A 555 -34.78 -58.00 7.18
CA ASN A 555 -35.25 -56.63 7.41
C ASN A 555 -34.44 -55.91 8.49
N GLU A 556 -34.09 -56.60 9.58
CA GLU A 556 -33.24 -56.03 10.64
C GLU A 556 -31.80 -55.81 10.17
N LEU A 557 -31.23 -56.73 9.39
CA LEU A 557 -29.91 -56.54 8.78
C LEU A 557 -29.91 -55.36 7.79
N GLN A 558 -30.93 -55.25 6.94
CA GLN A 558 -31.09 -54.11 6.03
C GLN A 558 -31.18 -52.79 6.79
N ARG A 559 -31.95 -52.75 7.89
CA ARG A 559 -32.08 -51.58 8.75
C ARG A 559 -30.76 -51.21 9.42
N ALA A 560 -30.03 -52.19 9.97
CA ALA A 560 -28.72 -51.98 10.60
C ALA A 560 -27.65 -51.50 9.59
N ILE A 561 -27.71 -52.00 8.35
CA ILE A 561 -26.82 -51.62 7.24
C ILE A 561 -27.14 -50.19 6.76
N HIS A 562 -28.41 -49.86 6.53
CA HIS A 562 -28.83 -48.51 6.10
C HIS A 562 -28.61 -47.44 7.18
N SER A 563 -28.66 -47.82 8.46
CA SER A 563 -28.36 -46.93 9.59
C SER A 563 -26.86 -46.80 9.89
N GLY A 564 -25.98 -47.51 9.16
CA GLY A 564 -24.53 -47.38 9.31
C GLY A 564 -23.97 -47.96 10.61
N LEU A 565 -24.70 -48.85 11.28
CA LEU A 565 -24.25 -49.57 12.48
C LEU A 565 -23.27 -50.68 12.08
N LEU A 566 -22.04 -50.28 11.76
CA LEU A 566 -20.94 -51.17 11.36
C LEU A 566 -20.45 -52.10 12.48
N ASN A 567 -21.00 -51.98 13.69
CA ASN A 567 -20.75 -52.78 14.89
C ASN A 567 -22.04 -53.46 15.40
N TYR A 568 -22.98 -53.78 14.52
CA TYR A 568 -24.10 -54.64 14.90
C TYR A 568 -23.64 -56.10 14.94
N PHE A 569 -23.98 -56.79 16.04
CA PHE A 569 -23.60 -58.18 16.28
C PHE A 569 -24.84 -59.04 16.42
N ILE A 570 -24.80 -60.22 15.81
CA ILE A 570 -25.82 -61.27 15.95
C ILE A 570 -25.34 -62.24 17.02
N LYS A 571 -26.21 -62.55 17.99
CA LYS A 571 -25.94 -63.60 18.95
C LYS A 571 -26.16 -64.95 18.25
N ALA A 572 -25.11 -65.75 18.17
CA ALA A 572 -25.14 -67.03 17.50
C ALA A 572 -24.35 -68.07 18.29
N LYS A 573 -24.56 -69.35 17.99
CA LYS A 573 -23.86 -70.47 18.61
C LYS A 573 -23.04 -71.24 17.59
N ASP A 574 -21.89 -71.77 17.99
CA ASP A 574 -21.12 -72.69 17.15
C ASP A 574 -21.70 -74.12 17.19
N GLU A 575 -21.05 -75.06 16.49
CA GLU A 575 -21.46 -76.47 16.46
C GLU A 575 -21.35 -77.17 17.84
N ASN A 576 -20.64 -76.57 18.80
CA ASN A 576 -20.47 -77.05 20.18
C ASN A 576 -21.36 -76.28 21.17
N ASP A 577 -22.36 -75.53 20.69
CA ASP A 577 -23.31 -74.74 21.49
C ASP A 577 -22.68 -73.55 22.26
N ASN A 578 -21.44 -73.14 21.93
CA ASN A 578 -20.79 -71.97 22.53
C ASN A 578 -21.33 -70.68 21.91
N GLU A 579 -21.65 -69.68 22.74
CA GLU A 579 -22.20 -68.40 22.28
C GLU A 579 -21.12 -67.44 21.77
N TYR A 580 -21.36 -66.86 20.58
CA TYR A 580 -20.52 -65.85 19.94
C TYR A 580 -21.35 -64.64 19.50
N LEU A 581 -20.68 -63.49 19.43
CA LEU A 581 -21.19 -62.27 18.80
C LEU A 581 -20.58 -62.13 17.41
N ILE A 582 -21.41 -62.35 16.39
CA ILE A 582 -20.98 -62.29 14.99
C ILE A 582 -21.25 -60.91 14.43
N SER A 583 -20.19 -60.18 14.08
CA SER A 583 -20.35 -58.93 13.34
C SER A 583 -20.99 -59.19 11.99
N ILE A 584 -21.98 -58.38 11.61
CA ILE A 584 -22.63 -58.46 10.28
C ILE A 584 -21.61 -58.48 9.14
N LYS A 585 -20.48 -57.77 9.28
CA LYS A 585 -19.42 -57.69 8.26
C LYS A 585 -18.77 -59.04 7.93
N ASN A 586 -18.82 -59.99 8.86
CA ASN A 586 -18.18 -61.30 8.70
C ASN A 586 -19.17 -62.35 8.19
N ILE A 587 -20.44 -62.00 7.99
CA ILE A 587 -21.47 -62.93 7.51
C ILE A 587 -21.34 -63.06 6.00
N VAL A 588 -21.09 -64.28 5.55
CA VAL A 588 -21.01 -64.66 4.14
C VAL A 588 -22.39 -65.08 3.63
N ASN A 589 -23.15 -65.82 4.43
CA ASN A 589 -24.52 -66.25 4.11
C ASN A 589 -25.33 -66.53 5.39
N MET A 590 -26.67 -66.41 5.31
CA MET A 590 -27.60 -66.84 6.34
C MET A 590 -28.77 -67.61 5.68
N SER A 591 -29.14 -68.78 6.23
CA SER A 591 -30.15 -69.68 5.66
C SER A 591 -31.04 -70.33 6.72
#